data_AF-A0A519V3I9-F1
#
_entry.id   AF-A0A519V3I9-F1
#
_cell.length_a   1.000
_cell.length_b   1.000
_cell.length_c   1.000
_cell.angle_alpha   90.00
_cell.angle_beta   90.00
_cell.angle_gamma   90.00
#
_symmetry.space_group_name_H-M   'P 1'
#
loop_
_entity.id
_entity.type
_entity.pdbx_description
1 polymer ?
#
loop_
_entity_poly.entity_id
_entity_poly.type
_entity_poly.pdbx_seq_one_letter_code
_entity_poly.pdbx_strand_id
1 'polypeptide(L)'
;TKTVLSKLGSKLHHDYTSKDSSVEINYKENNQFEAQLKFSGDMLMLSMHSNVFTFDDAHSVFQTSYVKADESLSFCGAIYIHNFLADSIKYNRLSDEGSLIARILVNKDKHFVVEGDGALGFLYDDLATNIISEEKITDILERSILLCLNADLILPPFAQIKDVTLHQKQSLIAASGYPTGKRLGYLFNSEIQQNNTL
;
A
#
# COMPACT_ATOMS: atom_id res chain seq x y z
N THR A 1 -3.30 -4.99 13.64
CA THR A 1 -2.77 -3.91 12.78
C THR A 1 -3.48 -2.57 12.98
N LYS A 2 -4.81 -2.46 12.83
CA LYS A 2 -5.54 -1.18 13.02
C LYS A 2 -5.26 -0.48 14.35
N THR A 3 -5.28 -1.21 15.46
CA THR A 3 -4.94 -0.68 16.79
C THR A 3 -3.53 -0.09 16.85
N VAL A 4 -2.56 -0.75 16.20
CA VAL A 4 -1.17 -0.28 16.13
C VAL A 4 -1.08 0.99 15.28
N LEU A 5 -1.77 1.03 14.14
CA LEU A 5 -1.84 2.23 13.29
C LEU A 5 -2.48 3.42 14.03
N SER A 6 -3.54 3.17 14.81
CA SER A 6 -4.20 4.19 15.63
C SER A 6 -3.24 4.74 16.70
N LYS A 7 -2.55 3.88 17.45
CA LYS A 7 -1.52 4.27 18.43
C LYS A 7 -0.40 5.09 17.78
N LEU A 8 0.10 4.63 16.62
CA LEU A 8 1.14 5.32 15.86
C LEU A 8 0.65 6.71 15.41
N GLY A 9 -0.58 6.81 14.89
CA GLY A 9 -1.19 8.07 14.51
C GLY A 9 -1.32 9.05 15.69
N SER A 10 -1.76 8.58 16.86
CA SER A 10 -1.82 9.40 18.08
C SER A 10 -0.44 9.87 18.53
N LYS A 11 0.56 8.99 18.51
CA LYS A 11 1.95 9.33 18.85
C LYS A 11 2.48 10.41 17.91
N LEU A 12 2.37 10.20 16.59
CA LEU A 12 2.84 11.18 15.60
C LEU A 12 2.10 12.51 15.72
N HIS A 13 0.77 12.48 15.91
CA HIS A 13 0.00 13.70 16.11
C HIS A 13 0.49 14.49 17.33
N HIS A 14 0.73 13.83 18.47
CA HIS A 14 1.26 14.47 19.66
C HIS A 14 2.67 15.08 19.44
N ASP A 15 3.56 14.31 18.80
CA ASP A 15 4.95 14.69 18.58
C ASP A 15 5.11 15.89 17.63
N TYR A 16 4.19 16.05 16.66
CA TYR A 16 4.29 17.08 15.62
C TYR A 16 3.36 18.27 15.82
N THR A 17 2.19 18.12 16.46
CA THR A 17 1.28 19.26 16.69
C THR A 17 1.92 20.35 17.56
N SER A 18 2.82 19.96 18.46
CA SER A 18 3.59 20.89 19.28
C SER A 18 4.69 21.65 18.52
N LYS A 19 5.13 21.11 17.38
CA LYS A 19 6.20 21.70 16.55
C LYS A 19 5.65 22.53 15.40
N ASP A 20 4.59 22.05 14.75
CA ASP A 20 3.92 22.70 13.63
C ASP A 20 2.44 22.31 13.61
N SER A 21 1.58 23.29 13.87
CA SER A 21 0.12 23.09 13.91
C SER A 21 -0.51 22.91 12.53
N SER A 22 0.22 23.18 11.44
CA SER A 22 -0.26 22.98 10.07
C SER A 22 -0.15 21.52 9.61
N VAL A 23 0.63 20.70 10.32
CA VAL A 23 0.82 19.29 9.98
C VAL A 23 -0.41 18.49 10.42
N GLU A 24 -1.27 18.17 9.45
CA GLU A 24 -2.44 17.32 9.69
C GLU A 24 -2.07 15.85 9.75
N ILE A 25 -2.24 15.24 10.92
CA ILE A 25 -2.13 13.79 11.14
C ILE A 25 -3.47 13.29 11.64
N ASN A 26 -4.10 12.39 10.87
CA ASN A 26 -5.43 11.91 11.18
C ASN A 26 -5.56 10.42 10.91
N TYR A 27 -5.84 9.65 11.96
CA TYR A 27 -6.27 8.26 11.86
C TYR A 27 -7.79 8.21 11.70
N LYS A 28 -8.26 7.37 10.78
CA LYS A 28 -9.67 7.05 10.62
C LYS A 28 -9.84 5.57 10.37
N GLU A 29 -10.75 4.95 11.11
CA GLU A 29 -11.23 3.61 10.81
C GLU A 29 -12.42 3.72 9.85
N ASN A 30 -12.30 3.13 8.67
CA ASN A 30 -13.35 3.23 7.64
C ASN A 30 -14.41 2.14 7.86
N ASN A 31 -13.96 0.91 8.12
CA ASN A 31 -14.83 -0.23 8.37
C ASN A 31 -14.05 -1.36 9.09
N GLN A 32 -14.67 -2.54 9.21
CA GLN A 32 -14.05 -3.70 9.86
C GLN A 32 -12.74 -4.16 9.20
N PHE A 33 -12.58 -3.95 7.89
CA PHE A 33 -11.45 -4.43 7.10
C PHE A 33 -10.48 -3.31 6.71
N GLU A 34 -10.83 -2.05 6.94
CA GLU A 34 -10.07 -0.90 6.44
C GLU A 34 -9.85 0.21 7.48
N ALA A 35 -8.65 0.76 7.47
CA ALA A 35 -8.30 1.96 8.22
C ALA A 35 -7.25 2.77 7.46
N GLN A 36 -7.24 4.08 7.68
CA GLN A 36 -6.35 5.01 7.01
C GLN A 36 -5.65 5.93 8.01
N LEU A 37 -4.43 6.33 7.68
CA LEU A 37 -3.66 7.35 8.37
C LEU A 37 -3.23 8.40 7.36
N LYS A 38 -3.76 9.63 7.50
CA LYS A 38 -3.26 10.81 6.80
C LYS A 38 -2.01 11.33 7.51
N PHE A 39 -0.98 11.64 6.73
CA PHE A 39 0.21 12.37 7.19
C PHE A 39 0.77 13.16 6.01
N SER A 40 1.12 14.43 6.23
CA SER A 40 1.58 15.32 5.15
C SER A 40 0.58 15.33 3.97
N GLY A 41 1.08 15.22 2.73
CA GLY A 41 0.27 15.07 1.52
C GLY A 41 -0.14 13.64 1.18
N ASP A 42 0.19 12.65 2.01
CA ASP A 42 -0.03 11.22 1.76
C ASP A 42 -1.10 10.62 2.69
N MET A 43 -1.58 9.45 2.29
CA MET A 43 -2.50 8.62 3.05
C MET A 43 -2.10 7.16 2.96
N LEU A 44 -1.70 6.59 4.10
CA LEU A 44 -1.47 5.15 4.22
C LEU A 44 -2.80 4.46 4.51
N MET A 45 -3.22 3.59 3.61
CA MET A 45 -4.45 2.80 3.71
C MET A 45 -4.10 1.35 4.01
N LEU A 46 -4.68 0.81 5.08
CA LEU A 46 -4.65 -0.61 5.40
C LEU A 46 -5.96 -1.25 4.97
N SER A 47 -5.89 -2.32 4.19
CA SER A 47 -7.06 -3.10 3.77
C SER A 47 -6.79 -4.60 3.95
N MET A 48 -7.70 -5.31 4.61
CA MET A 48 -7.64 -6.76 4.77
C MET A 48 -8.54 -7.47 3.76
N HIS A 49 -8.05 -8.53 3.12
CA HIS A 49 -8.89 -9.38 2.28
C HIS A 49 -9.67 -10.41 3.11
N SER A 50 -10.88 -10.75 2.66
CA SER A 50 -11.72 -11.78 3.30
C SER A 50 -11.27 -13.23 3.06
N ASN A 51 -10.35 -13.44 2.13
CA ASN A 51 -9.98 -14.76 1.64
C ASN A 51 -8.56 -15.08 2.11
N VAL A 52 -8.26 -16.36 2.07
CA VAL A 52 -6.93 -16.89 2.34
C VAL A 52 -6.27 -17.21 1.01
N PHE A 53 -5.00 -16.86 0.88
CA PHE A 53 -4.19 -17.07 -0.32
C PHE A 53 -3.05 -18.03 -0.01
N THR A 54 -2.54 -18.70 -1.03
CA THR A 54 -1.26 -19.42 -0.95
C THR A 54 -0.29 -18.82 -1.96
N PHE A 55 0.97 -19.26 -1.90
CA PHE A 55 2.05 -18.80 -2.76
C PHE A 55 2.06 -19.57 -4.08
N ASP A 56 2.73 -19.03 -5.09
CA ASP A 56 3.03 -19.77 -6.32
C ASP A 56 3.85 -21.03 -6.01
N ASP A 57 3.63 -22.13 -6.73
CA ASP A 57 4.28 -23.43 -6.47
C ASP A 57 5.82 -23.33 -6.46
N ALA A 58 6.41 -22.37 -7.19
CA ALA A 58 7.85 -22.15 -7.21
C ALA A 58 8.37 -21.32 -6.01
N HIS A 59 7.50 -20.83 -5.14
CA HIS A 59 7.87 -19.95 -4.04
C HIS A 59 8.74 -20.65 -2.99
N SER A 60 9.79 -19.97 -2.52
CA SER A 60 10.79 -20.52 -1.60
C SER A 60 10.22 -21.01 -0.27
N VAL A 61 9.07 -20.47 0.13
CA VAL A 61 8.37 -20.86 1.37
C VAL A 61 8.07 -22.35 1.44
N PHE A 62 7.75 -22.99 0.30
CA PHE A 62 7.48 -24.43 0.22
C PHE A 62 8.74 -25.28 0.46
N GLN A 63 9.93 -24.68 0.40
CA GLN A 63 11.18 -25.37 0.69
C GLN A 63 11.52 -25.41 2.19
N THR A 64 10.87 -24.57 3.00
CA THR A 64 11.09 -24.51 4.45
C THR A 64 10.62 -25.80 5.13
N SER A 65 11.33 -26.22 6.18
CA SER A 65 10.91 -27.35 7.01
C SER A 65 9.56 -27.10 7.69
N TYR A 66 9.25 -25.83 7.97
CA TYR A 66 8.00 -25.38 8.56
C TYR A 66 6.79 -25.72 7.68
N VAL A 67 6.79 -25.30 6.40
CA VAL A 67 5.68 -25.62 5.47
C VAL A 67 5.71 -27.08 5.02
N LYS A 68 6.89 -27.71 4.89
CA LYS A 68 6.98 -29.15 4.56
C LYS A 68 6.39 -30.05 5.65
N ALA A 69 6.36 -29.60 6.90
CA ALA A 69 5.74 -30.34 8.00
C ALA A 69 4.21 -30.30 7.95
N ASP A 70 3.63 -29.19 7.48
CA ASP A 70 2.19 -29.01 7.27
C ASP A 70 1.95 -27.98 6.15
N GLU A 71 1.59 -28.47 4.95
CA GLU A 71 1.36 -27.62 3.78
C GLU A 71 0.26 -26.59 3.99
N SER A 72 -0.68 -26.84 4.92
CA SER A 72 -1.73 -25.88 5.24
C SER A 72 -1.21 -24.59 5.88
N LEU A 73 0.05 -24.57 6.33
CA LEU A 73 0.75 -23.39 6.85
C LEU A 73 1.15 -22.37 5.77
N SER A 74 1.10 -22.76 4.49
CA SER A 74 1.29 -21.86 3.35
C SER A 74 0.12 -20.89 3.15
N PHE A 75 -1.05 -21.22 3.69
CA PHE A 75 -2.27 -20.43 3.52
C PHE A 75 -2.28 -19.24 4.47
N CYS A 76 -2.32 -18.04 3.90
CA CYS A 76 -2.20 -16.77 4.59
C CYS A 76 -3.38 -15.83 4.32
N GLY A 77 -3.87 -15.16 5.36
CA GLY A 77 -4.66 -13.94 5.21
C GLY A 77 -3.78 -12.79 4.76
N ALA A 78 -4.31 -11.91 3.90
CA ALA A 78 -3.57 -10.79 3.33
C ALA A 78 -4.02 -9.45 3.91
N ILE A 79 -3.06 -8.64 4.36
CA ILE A 79 -3.25 -7.25 4.75
C ILE A 79 -2.41 -6.38 3.82
N TYR A 80 -3.07 -5.55 3.03
CA TYR A 80 -2.45 -4.64 2.09
C TYR A 80 -2.17 -3.28 2.73
N ILE A 81 -1.04 -2.69 2.36
CA ILE A 81 -0.62 -1.36 2.77
C ILE A 81 -0.43 -0.54 1.49
N HIS A 82 -1.40 0.33 1.20
CA HIS A 82 -1.34 1.22 0.05
C HIS A 82 -0.99 2.64 0.47
N ASN A 83 -0.32 3.37 -0.42
CA ASN A 83 -0.18 4.80 -0.33
C ASN A 83 -1.01 5.50 -1.41
N PHE A 84 -1.85 6.42 -0.99
CA PHE A 84 -2.60 7.35 -1.83
C PHE A 84 -2.17 8.78 -1.54
N LEU A 85 -2.41 9.71 -2.46
CA LEU A 85 -2.34 11.13 -2.11
C LEU A 85 -3.55 11.48 -1.26
N ALA A 86 -3.34 12.25 -0.19
CA ALA A 86 -4.41 12.68 0.70
C ALA A 86 -5.51 13.46 -0.06
N ASP A 87 -5.11 14.23 -1.07
CA ASP A 87 -6.00 14.98 -1.94
C ASP A 87 -6.89 14.08 -2.79
N SER A 88 -6.39 12.93 -3.25
CA SER A 88 -7.18 11.97 -4.04
C SER A 88 -8.41 11.52 -3.24
N ILE A 89 -8.21 11.23 -1.96
CA ILE A 89 -9.27 10.80 -1.06
C ILE A 89 -10.17 11.98 -0.66
N LYS A 90 -9.58 13.14 -0.36
CA LYS A 90 -10.32 14.36 0.04
C LYS A 90 -11.28 14.85 -1.06
N TYR A 91 -10.82 14.83 -2.31
CA TYR A 91 -11.57 15.35 -3.47
C TYR A 91 -12.24 14.25 -4.30
N ASN A 92 -12.18 13.00 -3.84
CA ASN A 92 -12.75 11.84 -4.53
C ASN A 92 -12.28 11.76 -5.99
N ARG A 93 -10.97 11.93 -6.23
CA ARG A 93 -10.35 11.81 -7.55
C ARG A 93 -10.22 10.33 -7.86
N LEU A 94 -11.28 9.75 -8.43
CA LEU A 94 -11.41 8.31 -8.64
C LEU A 94 -10.38 7.74 -9.63
N SER A 95 -9.78 8.58 -10.46
CA SER A 95 -8.73 8.17 -11.40
C SER A 95 -7.32 8.26 -10.84
N ASP A 96 -7.14 8.76 -9.61
CA ASP A 96 -5.83 8.81 -8.98
C ASP A 96 -5.41 7.42 -8.49
N GLU A 97 -4.16 7.05 -8.76
CA GLU A 97 -3.64 5.73 -8.43
C GLU A 97 -3.08 5.66 -7.00
N GLY A 98 -3.36 4.55 -6.32
CA GLY A 98 -2.66 4.14 -5.11
C GLY A 98 -1.52 3.19 -5.43
N SER A 99 -0.41 3.31 -4.71
CA SER A 99 0.73 2.39 -4.83
C SER A 99 0.71 1.37 -3.69
N LEU A 100 0.81 0.09 -3.99
CA LEU A 100 1.02 -0.95 -2.97
C LEU A 100 2.46 -0.84 -2.45
N ILE A 101 2.61 -0.51 -1.17
CA ILE A 101 3.92 -0.37 -0.52
C ILE A 101 4.39 -1.73 0.02
N ALA A 102 3.45 -2.44 0.65
CA ALA A 102 3.70 -3.78 1.18
C ALA A 102 2.39 -4.55 1.35
N ARG A 103 2.49 -5.87 1.38
CA ARG A 103 1.46 -6.78 1.86
C ARG A 103 2.02 -7.68 2.94
N ILE A 104 1.28 -7.79 4.04
CA ILE A 104 1.59 -8.69 5.15
C ILE A 104 0.72 -9.95 4.96
N LEU A 105 1.38 -11.09 4.84
CA LEU A 105 0.74 -12.39 4.71
C LEU A 105 0.87 -13.12 6.04
N VAL A 106 -0.26 -13.49 6.66
CA VAL A 106 -0.32 -14.06 8.00
C VAL A 106 -1.01 -15.41 7.98
N ASN A 107 -0.34 -16.46 8.45
CA ASN A 107 -0.91 -17.81 8.48
C ASN A 107 -1.71 -18.08 9.76
N LYS A 108 -2.28 -19.30 9.85
CA LYS A 108 -3.09 -19.75 11.00
C LYS A 108 -2.35 -19.76 12.35
N ASP A 109 -1.02 -19.88 12.32
CA ASP A 109 -0.17 -19.89 13.52
C ASP A 109 0.32 -18.49 13.92
N LYS A 110 -0.13 -17.44 13.21
CA LYS A 110 0.32 -16.04 13.37
C LYS A 110 1.78 -15.83 12.99
N HIS A 111 2.35 -16.75 12.22
CA HIS A 111 3.56 -16.52 11.48
C HIS A 111 3.24 -15.63 10.28
N PHE A 112 4.19 -14.79 9.88
CA PHE A 112 3.97 -13.86 8.79
C PHE A 112 5.19 -13.66 7.92
N VAL A 113 4.94 -13.22 6.70
CA VAL A 113 5.94 -12.71 5.77
C VAL A 113 5.45 -11.37 5.24
N VAL A 114 6.38 -10.48 4.90
CA VAL A 114 6.08 -9.21 4.23
C VAL A 114 6.70 -9.21 2.87
N GLU A 115 5.87 -8.95 1.86
CA GLU A 115 6.37 -8.58 0.55
C GLU A 115 6.16 -7.09 0.38
N GLY A 116 7.20 -6.35 0.00
CA GLY A 116 7.10 -4.91 -0.15
C GLY A 116 8.40 -4.29 -0.67
N ASP A 117 8.33 -2.98 -0.90
CA ASP A 117 9.46 -2.23 -1.46
C ASP A 117 10.61 -2.06 -0.45
N GLY A 118 11.83 -2.03 -0.98
CA GLY A 118 13.04 -1.72 -0.21
C GLY A 118 13.31 -2.70 0.93
N ALA A 119 13.55 -2.17 2.13
CA ALA A 119 13.90 -2.99 3.30
C ALA A 119 12.75 -3.90 3.78
N LEU A 120 11.48 -3.55 3.49
CA LEU A 120 10.33 -4.33 3.96
C LEU A 120 10.30 -5.75 3.39
N GLY A 121 10.69 -5.92 2.13
CA GLY A 121 10.72 -7.24 1.48
C GLY A 121 11.85 -8.16 1.95
N PHE A 122 12.88 -7.63 2.62
CA PHE A 122 14.02 -8.42 3.11
C PHE A 122 13.94 -8.70 4.62
N LEU A 123 13.46 -7.75 5.42
CA LEU A 123 13.48 -7.87 6.88
C LEU A 123 12.53 -8.96 7.42
N TYR A 124 11.50 -9.30 6.65
CA TYR A 124 10.43 -10.20 7.06
C TYR A 124 10.12 -11.24 5.97
N ASP A 125 11.14 -11.79 5.32
CA ASP A 125 11.00 -12.77 4.23
C ASP A 125 10.84 -14.23 4.73
N ASP A 126 11.21 -14.52 5.98
CA ASP A 126 11.14 -15.86 6.56
C ASP A 126 9.83 -16.10 7.33
N LEU A 127 8.89 -16.81 6.70
CA LEU A 127 7.62 -17.23 7.33
C LEU A 127 7.83 -18.13 8.54
N ALA A 128 8.89 -18.95 8.59
CA ALA A 128 9.06 -19.94 9.66
C ALA A 128 9.45 -19.29 11.00
N THR A 129 10.12 -18.14 10.98
CA THR A 129 10.65 -17.50 12.19
C THR A 129 9.91 -16.24 12.59
N ASN A 130 9.20 -15.61 11.64
CA ASN A 130 8.52 -14.35 11.90
C ASN A 130 7.15 -14.52 12.56
N ILE A 131 7.09 -14.37 13.88
CA ILE A 131 5.84 -14.34 14.64
C ILE A 131 5.37 -12.88 14.80
N ILE A 132 4.07 -12.65 14.61
CA ILE A 132 3.46 -11.32 14.80
C ILE A 132 3.67 -10.79 16.22
N SER A 133 4.16 -9.56 16.31
CA SER A 133 4.20 -8.78 17.54
C SER A 133 3.80 -7.32 17.25
N GLU A 134 3.38 -6.58 18.28
CA GLU A 134 3.08 -5.15 18.14
C GLU A 134 4.31 -4.35 17.66
N GLU A 135 5.50 -4.72 18.14
CA GLU A 135 6.77 -4.12 17.72
C GLU A 135 7.04 -4.31 16.23
N LYS A 136 6.92 -5.54 15.71
CA LYS A 136 7.14 -5.81 14.28
C LYS A 136 6.13 -5.10 13.40
N ILE A 137 4.86 -5.08 13.79
CA ILE A 137 3.84 -4.34 13.05
C ILE A 137 4.11 -2.83 13.09
N THR A 138 4.59 -2.30 14.21
CA THR A 138 4.97 -0.88 14.33
C THR A 138 6.11 -0.55 13.37
N ASP A 139 7.19 -1.35 13.36
CA ASP A 139 8.32 -1.15 12.47
C ASP A 139 7.90 -1.21 10.99
N ILE A 140 7.05 -2.17 10.60
CA ILE A 140 6.50 -2.27 9.24
C ILE A 140 5.75 -0.98 8.85
N LEU A 141 4.88 -0.48 9.74
CA LEU A 141 4.10 0.73 9.48
C LEU A 141 4.97 1.99 9.43
N GLU A 142 5.93 2.14 10.35
CA GLU A 142 6.87 3.28 10.35
C GLU A 142 7.73 3.30 9.08
N ARG A 143 8.26 2.15 8.66
CA ARG A 143 9.00 2.03 7.39
C ARG A 143 8.12 2.31 6.18
N SER A 144 6.87 1.85 6.21
CA SER A 144 5.91 2.16 5.14
C SER A 144 5.68 3.66 5.02
N ILE A 145 5.50 4.37 6.14
CA ILE A 145 5.38 5.84 6.15
C ILE A 145 6.64 6.49 5.59
N LEU A 146 7.84 6.04 5.99
CA LEU A 146 9.10 6.57 5.46
C LEU A 146 9.24 6.35 3.95
N LEU A 147 8.85 5.17 3.45
CA LEU A 147 8.82 4.90 2.01
C LEU A 147 7.86 5.84 1.28
N CYS A 148 6.70 6.13 1.87
CA CYS A 148 5.75 7.09 1.30
C CYS A 148 6.36 8.49 1.22
N LEU A 149 6.93 8.98 2.33
CA LEU A 149 7.53 10.32 2.41
C LEU A 149 8.71 10.53 1.45
N ASN A 150 9.46 9.46 1.15
CA ASN A 150 10.59 9.51 0.22
C ASN A 150 10.18 9.31 -1.25
N ALA A 151 8.91 9.03 -1.53
CA ALA A 151 8.43 8.78 -2.88
C ALA A 151 7.87 10.07 -3.51
N ASP A 152 8.66 10.64 -4.43
CA ASP A 152 8.30 11.84 -5.17
C ASP A 152 7.23 11.60 -6.25
N LEU A 153 6.50 12.66 -6.60
CA LEU A 153 5.61 12.70 -7.77
C LEU A 153 6.44 12.91 -9.04
N ILE A 154 6.45 11.92 -9.92
CA ILE A 154 7.19 11.98 -11.18
C ILE A 154 6.21 12.27 -12.32
N LEU A 155 6.46 13.35 -13.07
CA LEU A 155 5.72 13.65 -14.28
C LEU A 155 6.07 12.65 -15.39
N PRO A 156 5.08 12.22 -16.19
CA PRO A 156 5.37 11.44 -17.39
C PRO A 156 6.16 12.29 -18.41
N PRO A 157 6.92 11.66 -19.33
CA PRO A 157 7.61 12.38 -20.40
C PRO A 157 6.67 13.30 -21.18
N PHE A 158 7.06 14.57 -21.36
CA PHE A 158 6.23 15.60 -22.01
C PHE A 158 5.67 15.17 -23.38
N ALA A 159 6.46 14.46 -24.19
CA ALA A 159 6.05 13.97 -25.50
C ALA A 159 4.84 13.01 -25.45
N GLN A 160 4.65 12.27 -24.35
CA GLN A 160 3.54 11.33 -24.19
C GLN A 160 2.21 12.03 -23.86
N ILE A 161 2.26 13.26 -23.34
CA ILE A 161 1.09 13.99 -22.85
C ILE A 161 0.86 15.32 -23.58
N LYS A 162 1.55 15.53 -24.72
CA LYS A 162 1.52 16.80 -25.44
C LYS A 162 0.16 17.13 -26.04
N ASP A 163 -0.52 16.12 -26.56
CA ASP A 163 -1.78 16.28 -27.30
C ASP A 163 -2.92 15.58 -26.54
N VAL A 164 -4.06 16.26 -26.40
CA VAL A 164 -5.27 15.72 -25.76
C VAL A 164 -6.49 15.94 -26.65
N THR A 165 -7.31 14.91 -26.81
CA THR A 165 -8.55 14.98 -27.59
C THR A 165 -9.69 15.60 -26.79
N LEU A 166 -10.68 16.18 -27.47
CA LEU A 166 -11.89 16.69 -26.83
C LEU A 166 -12.66 15.58 -26.06
N HIS A 167 -12.66 14.35 -26.60
CA HIS A 167 -13.25 13.19 -25.94
C HIS A 167 -12.57 12.89 -24.60
N GLN A 168 -11.24 12.79 -24.58
CA GLN A 168 -10.47 12.60 -23.34
C GLN A 168 -10.75 13.71 -22.33
N LYS A 169 -10.80 14.97 -22.77
CA LYS A 169 -11.16 16.09 -21.88
C LYS A 169 -12.55 15.92 -21.24
N GLN A 170 -13.55 15.51 -22.03
CA GLN A 170 -14.91 15.31 -21.53
C GLN A 170 -15.01 14.11 -20.57
N SER A 171 -14.26 13.03 -20.84
CA SER A 171 -14.17 11.87 -19.94
C SER A 171 -13.50 12.19 -18.60
N LEU A 172 -12.46 13.04 -18.59
CA LEU A 172 -11.77 13.47 -17.37
C LEU A 172 -12.65 14.34 -16.46
N ILE A 173 -13.55 15.14 -17.03
CA ILE A 173 -14.53 15.93 -16.27
C ILE A 173 -15.50 15.02 -15.51
N ALA A 174 -15.89 13.88 -16.11
CA ALA A 174 -16.73 12.90 -15.43
C ALA A 174 -16.00 12.15 -14.29
N ALA A 175 -14.66 12.14 -14.31
CA ALA A 175 -13.81 11.44 -13.35
C ALA A 175 -13.09 12.37 -12.33
N SER A 176 -13.53 13.62 -12.21
CA SER A 176 -13.00 14.63 -11.26
C SER A 176 -11.58 15.17 -11.53
N GLY A 177 -11.09 15.19 -12.77
CA GLY A 177 -9.84 15.88 -13.16
C GLY A 177 -8.81 15.00 -13.88
N TYR A 178 -7.56 15.48 -14.01
CA TYR A 178 -6.46 14.69 -14.55
C TYR A 178 -6.00 13.63 -13.52
N PRO A 179 -5.87 12.35 -13.91
CA PRO A 179 -5.36 11.31 -13.03
C PRO A 179 -3.97 11.69 -12.53
N THR A 180 -3.78 11.65 -11.22
CA THR A 180 -2.52 11.93 -10.55
C THR A 180 -2.14 10.73 -9.68
N GLY A 181 -0.87 10.34 -9.71
CA GLY A 181 -0.37 9.25 -8.87
C GLY A 181 1.15 9.34 -8.73
N LYS A 182 1.71 8.63 -7.74
CA LYS A 182 3.18 8.56 -7.55
C LYS A 182 3.90 7.97 -8.77
N ARG A 183 3.22 7.11 -9.52
CA ARG A 183 3.71 6.51 -10.77
C ARG A 183 2.76 6.78 -11.93
N LEU A 184 2.57 8.06 -12.26
CA LEU A 184 1.68 8.59 -13.30
C LEU A 184 1.90 8.03 -14.74
N GLY A 185 2.89 7.15 -14.96
CA GLY A 185 3.16 6.49 -16.24
C GLY A 185 2.65 5.04 -16.35
N TYR A 186 2.06 4.45 -15.31
CA TYR A 186 1.69 3.02 -15.32
C TYR A 186 0.41 2.72 -16.12
N LEU A 187 -0.56 3.66 -16.14
CA LEU A 187 -1.81 3.52 -16.91
C LEU A 187 -1.58 3.34 -18.42
N PHE A 188 -0.53 3.95 -18.98
CA PHE A 188 -0.25 3.78 -20.41
C PHE A 188 0.33 2.40 -20.74
N ASN A 189 1.12 1.79 -19.85
CA ASN A 189 1.80 0.54 -20.18
C ASN A 189 0.88 -0.68 -20.13
N SER A 190 -0.07 -0.75 -19.21
CA SER A 190 -1.01 -1.88 -19.12
C SER A 190 -2.01 -1.91 -20.29
N GLU A 191 -2.50 -0.75 -20.71
CA GLU A 191 -3.40 -0.62 -21.86
C GLU A 191 -2.66 -0.84 -23.20
N ILE A 192 -1.40 -0.40 -23.32
CA ILE A 192 -0.58 -0.67 -24.51
C ILE A 192 -0.18 -2.15 -24.61
N GLN A 193 0.07 -2.84 -23.50
CA GLN A 193 0.39 -4.28 -23.54
C GLN A 193 -0.82 -5.14 -23.95
N GLN A 194 -2.04 -4.79 -23.53
CA GLN A 194 -3.25 -5.51 -23.94
C GLN A 194 -3.59 -5.28 -25.42
N ASN A 195 -3.36 -4.08 -25.95
CA ASN A 195 -3.62 -3.79 -27.37
C ASN A 195 -2.55 -4.33 -28.34
N ASN A 196 -1.37 -4.70 -27.84
CA ASN A 196 -0.32 -5.34 -28.65
C ASN A 196 -0.36 -6.88 -28.60
N THR A 197 -1.36 -7.48 -27.94
CA THR A 197 -1.59 -8.93 -27.86
C THR A 197 -2.91 -9.37 -28.51
N LEU A 198 -3.48 -8.55 -29.38
CA LEU A 198 -4.59 -8.89 -30.28
C LEU A 198 -4.18 -8.77 -31.75
#